data_AF-A0A6A0AAB5-F1
#
_entry.id   AF-A0A6A0AAB5-F1
#
_cell.length_a   1.000
_cell.length_b   1.000
_cell.length_c   1.000
_cell.angle_alpha   90.00
_cell.angle_beta   90.00
_cell.angle_gamma   90.00
#
_symmetry.space_group_name_H-M   'P 1'
#
loop_
_entity.id
_entity.type
_entity.pdbx_description
1 polymer ?
#
loop_
_entity_poly.entity_id
_entity_poly.type
_entity_poly.pdbx_seq_one_letter_code
_entity_poly.pdbx_strand_id
1 'polypeptide(L)'
;TPLLAPTPHCLLPAGPNTGGKTVTLKTACSCPWNQATLLAPPAALSSGLPNPALPGTDPVEGAALARAILDHLASRVALTLATTHHAELKHAVDEDSKFTNVSMEFDVASLQPTYRLMWGTAGASNALDIAQTLGFDSTVLAEAREVARSTLASQGERSARMAATAASLMEQLEDATAELNETRARRQAGEAAAQQLQEELRELAAAEAKL
;
A
#
# COMPACT_ATOMS: atom_id res chain seq x y z
N THR A 1 -4.54 8.39 -33.69
CA THR A 1 -3.22 8.25 -33.03
C THR A 1 -3.44 7.42 -31.78
N PRO A 2 -2.98 6.17 -31.70
CA PRO A 2 -3.16 5.41 -30.47
C PRO A 2 -2.27 6.06 -29.41
N LEU A 3 -2.89 6.47 -28.29
CA LEU A 3 -2.19 7.01 -27.13
C LEU A 3 -1.25 5.93 -26.59
N LEU A 4 0.06 6.08 -26.84
CA LEU A 4 1.08 5.46 -26.02
C LEU A 4 1.01 6.15 -24.64
N ALA A 5 0.32 5.53 -23.69
CA ALA A 5 0.49 5.84 -22.28
C ALA A 5 1.87 5.34 -21.81
N PRO A 6 2.56 6.05 -20.88
CA PRO A 6 3.89 5.69 -20.42
C PRO A 6 3.85 4.30 -19.78
N THR A 7 4.67 3.36 -20.25
CA THR A 7 4.64 1.93 -19.92
C THR A 7 4.62 1.65 -18.41
N PRO A 8 3.45 1.42 -17.79
CA PRO A 8 3.40 0.94 -16.42
C PRO A 8 3.62 -0.58 -16.46
N HIS A 9 4.45 -1.10 -15.57
CA HIS A 9 4.85 -2.51 -15.59
C HIS A 9 3.83 -3.41 -14.87
N CYS A 10 2.93 -2.85 -14.06
CA CYS A 10 1.86 -3.59 -13.40
C CYS A 10 0.53 -2.81 -13.40
N LEU A 11 -0.51 -3.40 -13.98
CA LEU A 11 -1.89 -2.90 -13.92
C LEU A 11 -2.66 -3.64 -12.85
N LEU A 12 -3.39 -2.87 -12.04
CA LEU A 12 -4.26 -3.37 -10.97
C LEU A 12 -5.72 -3.13 -11.35
N PRO A 13 -6.36 -4.04 -12.11
CA PRO A 13 -7.79 -4.01 -12.36
C PRO A 13 -8.60 -4.19 -11.07
N ALA A 14 -9.19 -3.10 -10.57
CA ALA A 14 -10.09 -3.06 -9.44
C ALA A 14 -11.53 -2.76 -9.88
N GLY A 15 -12.52 -3.43 -9.28
CA GLY A 15 -13.93 -3.19 -9.57
C GLY A 15 -14.86 -4.23 -8.92
N PRO A 16 -16.18 -4.11 -9.05
CA PRO A 16 -17.16 -5.02 -8.41
C PRO A 16 -16.97 -6.47 -8.88
N ASN A 17 -17.21 -7.48 -8.03
CA ASN A 17 -16.96 -8.91 -8.33
C ASN A 17 -17.56 -9.40 -9.67
N THR A 18 -18.61 -8.74 -10.16
CA THR A 18 -19.32 -9.00 -11.44
C THR A 18 -18.90 -8.11 -12.62
N GLY A 19 -17.95 -7.20 -12.46
CA GLY A 19 -17.54 -6.23 -13.48
C GLY A 19 -16.66 -6.78 -14.61
N GLY A 20 -16.70 -8.08 -14.92
CA GLY A 20 -16.01 -8.64 -16.09
C GLY A 20 -14.48 -8.73 -16.00
N LYS A 21 -13.84 -8.33 -14.89
CA LYS A 21 -12.38 -8.35 -14.70
C LYS A 21 -11.70 -9.65 -15.14
N THR A 22 -12.14 -10.79 -14.59
CA THR A 22 -11.58 -12.11 -14.91
C THR A 22 -11.81 -12.53 -16.36
N VAL A 23 -12.93 -12.10 -16.96
CA VAL A 23 -13.27 -12.40 -18.36
C VAL A 23 -12.37 -11.59 -19.29
N THR A 24 -12.23 -10.29 -19.10
CA THR A 24 -11.38 -9.43 -19.93
C THR A 24 -9.91 -9.81 -19.85
N LEU A 25 -9.45 -10.22 -18.67
CA LEU A 25 -8.09 -10.73 -18.47
C LEU A 25 -7.85 -12.05 -19.22
N LYS A 26 -8.79 -13.00 -19.14
CA LYS A 26 -8.69 -14.26 -19.93
C LYS A 26 -8.70 -13.98 -21.44
N THR A 27 -9.52 -13.04 -21.90
CA THR A 27 -9.60 -12.64 -23.32
C THR A 27 -8.34 -11.92 -23.80
N ALA A 28 -7.68 -11.13 -22.94
CA ALA A 28 -6.43 -10.46 -23.29
C ALA A 28 -5.24 -11.43 -23.40
N CYS A 29 -5.23 -12.48 -22.58
CA CYS A 29 -4.17 -13.52 -22.61
C CYS A 29 -4.35 -14.60 -23.68
N SER A 30 -5.55 -14.79 -24.23
CA SER A 30 -5.76 -15.69 -25.37
C SER A 30 -5.25 -15.10 -26.70
N CYS A 31 -4.80 -13.85 -26.70
CA CYS A 31 -4.16 -13.21 -27.84
C CYS A 31 -2.68 -13.65 -27.90
N PRO A 32 -2.21 -14.34 -28.96
CA PRO A 32 -0.89 -14.99 -29.01
C PRO A 32 0.32 -14.02 -29.02
N TRP A 33 0.09 -12.71 -28.91
CA TRP A 33 1.11 -11.66 -28.96
C TRP A 33 1.53 -11.10 -27.59
N ASN A 34 0.92 -11.52 -26.47
CA ASN A 34 1.20 -10.95 -25.15
C ASN A 34 1.73 -11.98 -24.14
N GLN A 35 2.98 -11.84 -23.71
CA GLN A 35 3.54 -12.55 -22.54
C GLN A 35 3.08 -11.90 -21.22
N ALA A 36 1.76 -11.72 -21.03
CA ALA A 36 1.21 -11.18 -19.80
C ALA A 36 1.10 -12.31 -18.76
N THR A 37 1.78 -12.17 -17.61
CA THR A 37 1.62 -13.10 -16.48
C THR A 37 0.40 -12.67 -15.67
N LEU A 38 -0.54 -13.58 -15.50
CA LEU A 38 -1.88 -13.30 -14.97
C LEU A 38 -2.03 -13.84 -13.55
N LEU A 39 -2.29 -12.97 -12.58
CA LEU A 39 -2.76 -13.34 -11.25
C LEU A 39 -4.24 -12.94 -11.13
N ALA A 40 -5.13 -13.86 -11.50
CA ALA A 40 -6.57 -13.73 -11.20
C ALA A 40 -6.91 -14.59 -9.97
N PRO A 41 -7.77 -14.12 -9.04
CA PRO A 41 -8.43 -15.02 -8.12
C PRO A 41 -9.35 -15.93 -8.95
N PRO A 42 -9.28 -17.25 -8.76
CA PRO A 42 -10.11 -18.18 -9.50
C PRO A 42 -11.57 -18.00 -9.05
N ALA A 43 -12.39 -17.41 -9.92
CA ALA A 43 -13.83 -17.55 -9.82
C ALA A 43 -14.19 -19.00 -10.16
N ALA A 44 -14.54 -19.76 -9.11
CA ALA A 44 -15.33 -20.99 -9.10
C ALA A 44 -15.24 -21.88 -10.35
N LEU A 45 -14.24 -22.76 -10.39
CA LEU A 45 -14.27 -23.96 -11.23
C LEU A 45 -13.87 -25.18 -10.40
N SER A 46 -14.84 -26.09 -10.31
CA SER A 46 -14.76 -27.48 -9.86
C SER A 46 -13.39 -28.13 -10.07
N SER A 47 -12.59 -28.24 -8.99
CA SER A 47 -11.60 -29.30 -8.71
C SER A 47 -10.56 -28.83 -7.68
N GLY A 48 -10.82 -29.13 -6.40
CA GLY A 48 -9.84 -29.65 -5.43
C GLY A 48 -8.48 -28.97 -5.17
N LEU A 49 -8.23 -27.71 -5.54
CA LEU A 49 -7.01 -26.98 -5.16
C LEU A 49 -7.32 -25.67 -4.41
N PRO A 50 -6.51 -25.29 -3.39
CA PRO A 50 -6.83 -24.18 -2.50
C PRO A 50 -6.83 -22.82 -3.24
N ASN A 51 -7.89 -22.06 -2.99
CA ASN A 51 -8.07 -20.67 -3.37
C ASN A 51 -6.95 -19.80 -2.74
N PRO A 52 -6.37 -18.80 -3.45
CA PRO A 52 -5.45 -17.84 -2.84
C PRO A 52 -6.11 -16.96 -1.78
N ALA A 53 -7.45 -16.91 -1.71
CA ALA A 53 -8.11 -16.60 -0.45
C ALA A 53 -8.09 -17.87 0.42
N LEU A 54 -7.01 -18.08 1.15
CA LEU A 54 -6.94 -19.11 2.19
C LEU A 54 -8.09 -18.82 3.17
N PRO A 55 -9.13 -19.68 3.25
CA PRO A 55 -10.16 -19.53 4.26
C PRO A 55 -9.50 -19.83 5.61
N GLY A 56 -9.05 -18.79 6.31
CA GLY A 56 -8.32 -18.91 7.58
C GLY A 56 -7.10 -18.01 7.78
N THR A 57 -6.67 -17.21 6.80
CA THR A 57 -5.57 -16.25 6.99
C THR A 57 -6.07 -14.82 7.20
N ASP A 58 -5.32 -14.04 7.98
CA ASP A 58 -5.57 -12.63 8.19
C ASP A 58 -5.61 -11.89 6.83
N PRO A 59 -6.67 -11.12 6.51
CA PRO A 59 -6.74 -10.31 5.29
C PRO A 59 -5.51 -9.41 5.08
N VAL A 60 -4.87 -8.96 6.16
CA VAL A 60 -3.64 -8.15 6.14
C VAL A 60 -2.46 -8.95 5.64
N GLU A 61 -2.27 -10.18 6.11
CA GLU A 61 -1.19 -11.08 5.67
C GLU A 61 -1.35 -11.45 4.18
N GLY A 62 -2.59 -11.72 3.76
CA GLY A 62 -2.90 -12.01 2.36
C GLY A 62 -2.60 -10.82 1.44
N ALA A 63 -2.94 -9.60 1.86
CA ALA A 63 -2.62 -8.38 1.11
C ALA A 63 -1.11 -8.12 1.04
N ALA A 64 -0.38 -8.33 2.14
CA ALA A 64 1.08 -8.15 2.18
C ALA A 64 1.81 -9.14 1.26
N LEU A 65 1.40 -10.42 1.28
CA LEU A 65 1.95 -11.44 0.39
C LEU A 65 1.66 -11.11 -1.09
N ALA A 66 0.43 -10.70 -1.41
CA ALA A 66 0.07 -10.30 -2.75
C ALA A 66 0.88 -9.09 -3.23
N ARG A 67 1.12 -8.08 -2.37
CA ARG A 67 1.98 -6.94 -2.70
C ARG A 67 3.41 -7.38 -3.00
N ALA A 68 4.00 -8.21 -2.15
CA ALA A 68 5.37 -8.71 -2.36
C ALA A 68 5.52 -9.49 -3.68
N ILE A 69 4.52 -10.30 -4.05
CA ILE A 69 4.50 -11.00 -5.35
C ILE A 69 4.42 -10.01 -6.50
N LEU A 70 3.56 -8.99 -6.41
CA LEU A 70 3.39 -7.99 -7.46
C LEU A 70 4.64 -7.12 -7.64
N ASP A 71 5.29 -6.70 -6.55
CA ASP A 71 6.57 -5.99 -6.59
C ASP A 71 7.66 -6.85 -7.29
N HIS A 72 7.70 -8.15 -6.96
CA HIS A 72 8.63 -9.08 -7.57
C HIS A 72 8.42 -9.22 -9.08
N LEU A 73 7.16 -9.33 -9.52
CA LEU A 73 6.82 -9.44 -10.95
C LEU A 73 7.02 -8.12 -11.70
N ALA A 74 6.66 -6.99 -11.11
CA ALA A 74 6.81 -5.66 -11.73
C ALA A 74 8.27 -5.32 -12.06
N SER A 75 9.23 -5.91 -11.32
CA SER A 75 10.67 -5.73 -11.58
C SER A 75 11.26 -6.68 -12.63
N ARG A 76 10.52 -7.71 -13.08
CA ARG A 76 11.04 -8.81 -13.90
C ARG A 76 10.25 -9.07 -15.18
N VAL A 77 9.02 -8.59 -15.26
CA VAL A 77 8.10 -8.84 -16.38
C VAL A 77 7.69 -7.50 -17.00
N ALA A 78 7.57 -7.47 -18.33
CA ALA A 78 7.23 -6.24 -19.06
C ALA A 78 5.81 -5.71 -18.75
N LEU A 79 4.87 -6.61 -18.45
CA LEU A 79 3.49 -6.27 -18.07
C LEU A 79 2.88 -7.33 -17.16
N THR A 80 2.43 -6.91 -15.98
CA THR A 80 1.68 -7.72 -15.01
C THR A 80 0.25 -7.21 -14.91
N LEU A 81 -0.74 -8.10 -14.93
CA LEU A 81 -2.15 -7.75 -14.70
C LEU A 81 -2.66 -8.52 -13.48
N ALA A 82 -3.16 -7.82 -12.47
CA ALA A 82 -3.65 -8.46 -11.25
C ALA A 82 -4.95 -7.86 -10.75
N THR A 83 -5.98 -8.69 -10.57
CA THR A 83 -7.26 -8.24 -10.05
C THR A 83 -7.28 -8.39 -8.54
N THR A 84 -7.71 -7.33 -7.84
CA THR A 84 -7.75 -7.33 -6.37
C THR A 84 -9.06 -6.78 -5.82
N HIS A 85 -9.43 -7.30 -4.65
CA HIS A 85 -10.48 -6.76 -3.78
C HIS A 85 -9.91 -6.09 -2.52
N HIS A 86 -8.60 -6.20 -2.29
CA HIS A 86 -7.92 -5.56 -1.17
C HIS A 86 -7.80 -4.06 -1.43
N ALA A 87 -8.26 -3.25 -0.49
CA ALA A 87 -8.18 -1.80 -0.59
C ALA A 87 -6.73 -1.33 -0.51
N GLU A 88 -5.91 -2.02 0.27
CA GLU A 88 -4.49 -1.74 0.49
C GLU A 88 -3.69 -1.80 -0.81
N LEU A 89 -4.01 -2.77 -1.69
CA LEU A 89 -3.37 -2.89 -3.00
C LEU A 89 -3.79 -1.77 -3.97
N LYS A 90 -4.95 -1.13 -3.78
CA LYS A 90 -5.36 0.02 -4.61
C LYS A 90 -4.48 1.24 -4.33
N HIS A 91 -3.92 1.35 -3.13
CA HIS A 91 -3.01 2.43 -2.73
C HIS A 91 -1.56 2.21 -3.18
N ALA A 92 -1.22 1.03 -3.72
CA ALA A 92 0.13 0.77 -4.24
C ALA A 92 0.56 1.77 -5.33
N VAL A 93 -0.41 2.34 -6.07
CA VAL A 93 -0.17 3.39 -7.08
C VAL A 93 0.31 4.71 -6.47
N ASP A 94 -0.11 5.00 -5.24
CA ASP A 94 0.30 6.23 -4.52
C ASP A 94 1.76 6.11 -4.05
N GLU A 95 2.25 4.89 -3.84
CA GLU A 95 3.58 4.59 -3.30
C GLU A 95 4.64 4.32 -4.39
N ASP A 96 4.26 3.66 -5.49
CA ASP A 96 5.20 3.29 -6.55
C ASP A 96 4.58 3.44 -7.95
N SER A 97 5.23 4.27 -8.77
CA SER A 97 4.90 4.56 -10.16
C SER A 97 4.84 3.34 -11.11
N LYS A 98 5.40 2.19 -10.71
CA LYS A 98 5.29 0.94 -11.47
C LYS A 98 3.86 0.40 -11.51
N PHE A 99 3.03 0.79 -10.55
CA PHE A 99 1.63 0.39 -10.46
C PHE A 99 0.72 1.41 -11.13
N THR A 100 -0.33 0.92 -11.78
CA THR A 100 -1.40 1.77 -12.29
C THR A 100 -2.74 1.11 -12.02
N ASN A 101 -3.64 1.87 -11.41
CA ASN A 101 -5.01 1.42 -11.18
C ASN A 101 -5.76 1.42 -12.50
N VAL A 102 -6.52 0.35 -12.71
CA VAL A 102 -7.40 0.21 -13.85
C VAL A 102 -8.74 -0.28 -13.31
N SER A 103 -9.85 0.08 -13.94
CA SER A 103 -11.15 -0.47 -13.57
C SER A 103 -11.99 -0.79 -14.78
N MET A 104 -12.96 -1.69 -14.61
CA MET A 104 -13.98 -1.93 -15.64
C MET A 104 -15.20 -1.10 -15.28
N GLU A 105 -15.69 -0.33 -16.24
CA GLU A 105 -16.96 0.36 -16.10
C GLU A 105 -18.10 -0.66 -15.97
N PHE A 106 -19.02 -0.36 -15.05
CA PHE A 106 -20.16 -1.20 -14.71
C PHE A 106 -21.42 -0.33 -14.72
N ASP A 107 -22.41 -0.72 -15.52
CA ASP A 107 -23.69 -0.04 -15.55
C ASP A 107 -24.59 -0.59 -14.44
N VAL A 108 -24.86 0.25 -13.45
CA VAL A 108 -25.66 -0.08 -12.27
C VAL A 108 -27.15 -0.23 -12.62
N ALA A 109 -27.63 0.43 -13.68
CA ALA A 109 -29.02 0.36 -14.09
C ALA A 109 -29.34 -0.98 -14.77
N SER A 110 -28.48 -1.42 -15.69
CA SER A 110 -28.63 -2.73 -16.36
C SER A 110 -28.03 -3.90 -15.59
N LEU A 111 -27.23 -3.63 -14.56
CA LEU A 111 -26.40 -4.61 -13.84
C LEU A 111 -25.43 -5.37 -14.75
N GLN A 112 -25.00 -4.75 -15.85
CA GLN A 112 -24.10 -5.36 -16.82
C GLN A 112 -22.74 -4.66 -16.86
N PRO A 113 -21.63 -5.42 -17.05
CA PRO A 113 -20.35 -4.82 -17.39
C PRO A 113 -20.44 -4.19 -18.79
N THR A 114 -19.95 -2.96 -18.94
CA THR A 114 -19.86 -2.31 -20.27
C THR A 114 -18.58 -2.75 -21.01
N TYR A 115 -17.71 -3.50 -20.33
CA TYR A 115 -16.39 -3.95 -20.79
C TYR A 115 -15.47 -2.79 -21.21
N ARG A 116 -15.76 -1.55 -20.78
CA ARG A 116 -14.87 -0.40 -20.97
C ARG A 116 -13.85 -0.34 -19.85
N LEU A 117 -12.58 -0.26 -20.24
CA LEU A 117 -11.46 -0.18 -19.32
C LEU A 117 -11.14 1.28 -19.02
N MET A 118 -11.27 1.65 -17.75
CA MET A 118 -11.01 2.98 -17.22
C MET A 118 -9.61 3.02 -16.62
N TRP A 119 -8.74 3.83 -17.21
CA TRP A 119 -7.35 3.97 -16.79
C TRP A 119 -7.21 4.98 -15.65
N GLY A 120 -6.31 4.69 -14.71
CA GLY A 120 -5.95 5.61 -13.63
C GLY A 120 -6.97 5.71 -12.49
N THR A 121 -8.09 4.99 -12.58
CA THR A 121 -9.14 5.04 -11.55
C THR A 121 -9.35 3.67 -10.92
N ALA A 122 -9.33 3.63 -9.58
CA ALA A 122 -9.84 2.49 -8.84
C ALA A 122 -11.38 2.51 -8.94
N GLY A 123 -11.98 1.42 -9.43
CA GLY A 123 -13.42 1.34 -9.59
C GLY A 123 -14.16 1.47 -8.26
N ALA A 124 -15.31 2.16 -8.27
CA ALA A 124 -16.17 2.31 -7.10
C ALA A 124 -16.79 0.98 -6.66
N SER A 125 -16.91 0.78 -5.35
CA SER A 125 -17.58 -0.37 -4.75
C SER A 125 -19.10 -0.15 -4.74
N ASN A 126 -19.80 -0.58 -5.79
CA ASN A 126 -21.24 -0.33 -5.97
C ASN A 126 -22.14 -1.35 -5.26
N ALA A 127 -21.68 -1.98 -4.17
CA ALA A 127 -22.39 -3.13 -3.57
C ALA A 127 -23.80 -2.78 -3.08
N LEU A 128 -23.97 -1.60 -2.46
CA LEU A 128 -25.28 -1.15 -1.95
C LEU A 128 -26.23 -0.73 -3.09
N ASP A 129 -25.70 -0.14 -4.16
CA ASP A 129 -26.51 0.24 -5.32
C ASP A 129 -26.95 -1.00 -6.11
N ILE A 130 -26.08 -2.02 -6.22
CA ILE A 130 -26.45 -3.32 -6.79
C ILE A 130 -27.53 -4.00 -5.94
N ALA A 131 -27.38 -4.02 -4.61
CA ALA A 131 -28.39 -4.58 -3.71
C ALA A 131 -29.75 -3.86 -3.85
N GLN A 132 -29.74 -2.55 -4.07
CA GLN A 132 -30.96 -1.78 -4.35
C GLN A 132 -31.63 -2.24 -5.65
N THR A 133 -30.87 -2.39 -6.74
CA THR A 133 -31.41 -2.88 -8.02
C THR A 133 -31.90 -4.33 -7.93
N LEU A 134 -31.32 -5.14 -7.05
CA LEU A 134 -31.76 -6.52 -6.78
C LEU A 134 -33.02 -6.61 -5.88
N GLY A 135 -33.55 -5.47 -5.41
CA GLY A 135 -34.81 -5.42 -4.65
C GLY A 135 -34.67 -5.65 -3.15
N PHE A 136 -33.50 -5.40 -2.57
CA PHE A 136 -33.33 -5.43 -1.11
C PHE A 136 -34.15 -4.32 -0.43
N ASP A 137 -34.58 -4.58 0.81
CA ASP A 137 -35.40 -3.64 1.58
C ASP A 137 -34.70 -2.28 1.76
N SER A 138 -35.43 -1.21 1.44
CA SER A 138 -34.88 0.16 1.44
C SER A 138 -34.47 0.64 2.84
N THR A 139 -35.14 0.15 3.89
CA THR A 139 -34.82 0.50 5.27
C THR A 139 -33.49 -0.13 5.66
N VAL A 140 -33.29 -1.41 5.34
CA VAL A 140 -32.03 -2.12 5.56
C VAL A 140 -30.89 -1.46 4.78
N LEU A 141 -31.13 -1.06 3.53
CA LEU A 141 -30.12 -0.36 2.73
C LEU A 141 -29.77 1.03 3.28
N ALA A 142 -30.76 1.76 3.82
CA ALA A 142 -30.52 3.06 4.45
C ALA A 142 -29.65 2.92 5.71
N GLU A 143 -29.95 1.95 6.56
CA GLU A 143 -29.14 1.62 7.74
C GLU A 143 -27.70 1.22 7.34
N ALA A 144 -27.55 0.36 6.34
CA ALA A 144 -26.24 -0.06 5.85
C ALA A 144 -25.41 1.10 5.29
N ARG A 145 -26.03 2.07 4.59
CA ARG A 145 -25.35 3.29 4.12
C ARG A 145 -24.88 4.16 5.28
N GLU A 146 -25.67 4.28 6.35
CA GLU A 146 -25.29 5.05 7.53
C GLU A 146 -24.12 4.41 8.28
N VAL A 147 -24.17 3.09 8.47
CA VAL A 147 -23.07 2.31 9.07
C VAL A 147 -21.80 2.44 8.24
N ALA A 148 -21.89 2.36 6.91
CA ALA A 148 -20.74 2.54 6.04
C ALA A 148 -20.13 3.94 6.16
N ARG A 149 -20.97 4.99 6.17
CA ARG A 149 -20.51 6.39 6.30
C ARG A 149 -19.82 6.64 7.64
N SER A 150 -20.44 6.21 8.74
CA SER A 150 -19.87 6.36 10.08
C SER A 150 -18.56 5.58 10.26
N THR A 151 -18.49 4.37 9.70
CA THR A 151 -17.27 3.55 9.73
C THR A 151 -16.13 4.26 8.99
N LEU A 152 -16.38 4.76 7.77
CA LEU A 152 -15.37 5.49 7.00
C LEU A 152 -14.92 6.78 7.70
N ALA A 153 -15.85 7.53 8.30
CA ALA A 153 -15.52 8.73 9.07
C ALA A 153 -14.61 8.41 10.27
N SER A 154 -14.98 7.40 11.07
CA SER A 154 -14.19 6.98 12.23
C SER A 154 -12.80 6.44 11.86
N GLN A 155 -12.69 5.72 10.73
CA GLN A 155 -11.40 5.29 10.19
C GLN A 155 -10.54 6.47 9.76
N GLY A 156 -11.12 7.45 9.06
CA GLY A 156 -10.45 8.69 8.67
C GLY A 156 -9.93 9.47 9.87
N GLU A 157 -10.75 9.65 10.91
CA GLU A 157 -10.35 10.30 12.15
C GLU A 157 -9.22 9.55 12.87
N ARG A 158 -9.31 8.23 12.97
CA ARG A 158 -8.28 7.40 13.60
C ARG A 158 -6.95 7.48 12.83
N SER A 159 -7.01 7.48 11.50
CA SER A 159 -5.83 7.64 10.64
C SER A 159 -5.20 9.01 10.81
N ALA A 160 -6.01 10.08 10.83
CA ALA A 160 -5.52 11.44 11.04
C ALA A 160 -4.87 11.63 12.41
N ARG A 161 -5.48 11.07 13.48
CA ARG A 161 -4.89 11.08 14.82
C ARG A 161 -3.56 10.34 14.86
N MET A 162 -3.47 9.16 14.24
CA MET A 162 -2.23 8.39 14.19
C MET A 162 -1.12 9.16 13.47
N ALA A 163 -1.43 9.80 12.33
CA ALA A 163 -0.48 10.62 11.58
C ALA A 163 0.01 11.83 12.41
N ALA A 164 -0.89 12.51 13.12
CA ALA A 164 -0.52 13.62 14.00
C ALA A 164 0.37 13.17 15.16
N THR A 165 0.07 12.01 15.77
CA THR A 165 0.92 11.43 16.83
C THR A 165 2.30 11.05 16.30
N ALA A 166 2.37 10.43 15.12
CA ALA A 166 3.64 10.09 14.48
C ALA A 166 4.50 11.33 14.18
N ALA A 167 3.90 12.41 13.68
CA ALA A 167 4.60 13.67 13.43
C ALA A 167 5.17 14.28 14.72
N SER A 168 4.38 14.30 15.80
CA SER A 168 4.85 14.82 17.09
C SER A 168 5.97 13.97 17.70
N LEU A 169 5.92 12.64 17.53
CA LEU A 169 7.00 11.73 17.96
C LEU A 169 8.28 11.95 17.15
N MET A 170 8.17 12.20 15.84
CA MET A 170 9.34 12.50 15.01
C MET A 170 10.02 13.80 15.44
N GLU A 171 9.25 14.85 15.73
CA GLU A 171 9.77 16.11 16.27
C GLU A 171 10.48 15.92 17.62
N GLN A 172 9.87 15.17 18.55
CA GLN A 172 10.50 14.85 19.84
C GLN A 172 11.80 14.04 19.69
N LEU A 173 11.86 13.13 18.71
CA LEU A 173 13.08 12.38 18.42
C LEU A 173 14.18 13.29 17.88
N GLU A 174 13.86 14.22 16.99
CA GLU A 174 14.82 15.21 16.48
C GLU A 174 15.40 16.04 17.62
N ASP A 175 14.56 16.59 18.49
CA ASP A 175 15.01 17.36 19.67
C ASP A 175 15.88 16.53 20.61
N ALA A 176 15.44 15.31 20.95
CA ALA A 176 16.20 14.43 21.82
C ALA A 176 17.56 14.04 21.22
N THR A 177 17.63 13.82 19.90
CA THR A 177 18.91 13.55 19.23
C THR A 177 19.84 14.77 19.23
N ALA A 178 19.30 15.98 19.08
CA ALA A 178 20.09 17.22 19.17
C ALA A 178 20.69 17.39 20.58
N GLU A 179 19.88 17.19 21.63
CA GLU A 179 20.34 17.29 23.02
C GLU A 179 21.39 16.22 23.35
N LEU A 180 21.20 14.99 22.88
CA LEU A 180 22.17 13.91 23.04
C LEU A 180 23.51 14.23 22.35
N ASN A 181 23.47 14.80 21.15
CA ASN A 181 24.67 15.18 20.41
C ASN A 181 25.42 16.33 21.11
N GLU A 182 24.70 17.33 21.61
CA GLU A 182 25.31 18.41 22.40
C GLU A 182 25.95 17.88 23.69
N THR A 183 25.24 17.01 24.41
CA THR A 183 25.76 16.39 25.64
C THR A 183 27.01 15.55 25.36
N ARG A 184 27.01 14.78 24.26
CA ARG A 184 28.19 14.01 23.82
C ARG A 184 29.37 14.92 23.49
N ALA A 185 29.14 16.01 22.77
CA ALA A 185 30.19 16.98 22.44
C ALA A 185 30.80 17.62 23.69
N ARG A 186 29.96 18.05 24.65
CA ARG A 186 30.41 18.59 25.94
C ARG A 186 31.24 17.58 26.73
N ARG A 187 30.79 16.32 26.78
CA ARG A 187 31.51 15.23 27.44
C ARG A 187 32.87 14.97 26.80
N GLN A 188 32.95 14.88 25.47
CA GLN A 188 34.20 14.67 24.74
C GLN A 188 35.18 15.83 24.95
N ALA A 189 34.70 17.08 24.94
CA ALA A 189 35.53 18.24 25.23
C ALA A 189 36.08 18.21 26.66
N GLY A 190 35.25 17.81 27.64
CA GLY A 190 35.69 17.63 29.03
C GLY A 190 36.72 16.52 29.20
N GLU A 191 36.53 15.37 28.54
CA GLU A 191 37.49 14.26 28.54
C GLU A 191 38.83 14.68 27.91
N ALA A 192 38.81 15.40 26.79
CA ALA A 192 40.00 15.91 26.12
C ALA A 192 40.77 16.92 26.99
N ALA A 193 40.06 17.86 27.62
CA ALA A 193 40.68 18.84 28.54
C ALA A 193 41.31 18.15 29.77
N ALA A 194 40.65 17.12 30.32
CA ALA A 194 41.19 16.34 31.43
C ALA A 194 42.48 15.59 31.04
N GLN A 195 42.54 15.03 29.83
CA GLN A 195 43.74 14.38 29.30
C GLN A 195 44.89 15.37 29.11
N GLN A 196 44.62 16.56 28.56
CA GLN A 196 45.63 17.61 28.40
C GLN A 196 46.21 18.04 29.74
N LEU A 197 45.36 18.32 30.73
CA LEU A 197 45.80 18.70 32.07
C LEU A 197 46.63 17.59 32.72
N GLN A 198 46.23 16.32 32.55
CA GLN A 198 46.97 15.19 33.10
C GLN A 198 48.36 15.05 32.47
N GLU A 199 48.50 15.35 31.17
CA GLU A 199 49.79 15.33 30.49
C GLU A 199 50.68 16.51 30.93
N GLU A 200 50.14 17.73 31.03
CA GLU A 200 50.87 18.89 31.57
C GLU A 200 51.40 18.63 32.99
N LEU A 201 50.58 18.04 33.86
CA LEU A 201 51.00 17.67 35.22
C LEU A 201 52.12 16.62 35.22
N ARG A 202 52.11 15.67 34.27
CA ARG A 202 53.19 14.68 34.13
C ARG A 202 54.49 15.31 33.66
N GLU A 203 54.43 16.23 32.70
CA GLU A 203 55.60 16.95 32.20
C GLU A 203 56.24 17.80 33.30
N LEU A 204 55.43 18.51 34.09
CA LEU A 204 55.92 19.29 35.23
C LEU A 204 56.58 18.40 36.29
N ALA A 205 55.95 17.29 36.67
CA ALA A 205 56.53 16.34 37.63
C ALA A 205 57.86 15.73 37.12
N ALA A 206 57.96 15.46 35.82
CA ALA A 206 59.19 14.96 35.20
C ALA A 206 60.30 16.02 35.14
N ALA A 207 59.94 17.30 35.02
CA ALA A 207 60.88 18.42 35.07
C ALA A 207 61.41 18.65 36.50
N GLU A 208 60.55 18.58 37.51
CA GLU A 208 60.95 18.67 38.92
C GLU A 208 61.89 17.54 39.33
N ALA A 209 61.65 16.31 38.87
CA ALA A 209 62.50 15.15 39.20
C ALA A 209 63.92 15.19 38.59
N LYS A 210 64.20 16.13 37.67
CA LYS A 210 65.51 16.31 37.03
C LYS A 210 66.37 17.42 37.66
N LEU A 211 65.80 18.20 38.58
CA LEU A 211 66.48 19.25 39.36
C LEU A 211 67.07 18.66 40.65
#